data_AF-A0A6L4WML3-F1
#
_entry.id   AF-A0A6L4WML3-F1
#
_cell.length_a   1.000
_cell.length_b   1.000
_cell.length_c   1.000
_cell.angle_alpha   90.00
_cell.angle_beta   90.00
_cell.angle_gamma   90.00
#
_symmetry.space_group_name_H-M   'P 1'
#
loop_
_entity.id
_entity.type
_entity.pdbx_description
1 polymer ?
#
loop_
_entity_poly.entity_id
_entity_poly.type
_entity_poly.pdbx_seq_one_letter_code
_entity_poly.pdbx_strand_id
1 'polypeptide(L)' 'MKKFTQLTLKERYQISAYIKVGYTQNDIAKLLDKSQSTISREISRNSKHNKYQAEVA' A
#
# COMPACT_ATOMS: atom_id res chain seq x y z
N MET A 1 -14.51 0.74 -18.45
CA MET A 1 -13.81 0.06 -17.35
C MET A 1 -12.56 0.84 -16.98
N LYS A 2 -12.42 1.33 -15.73
CA LYS A 2 -11.12 1.83 -15.25
C LYS A 2 -10.15 0.64 -15.25
N LYS A 3 -9.01 0.75 -15.95
CA LYS A 3 -7.93 -0.23 -15.82
C LYS A 3 -7.48 -0.20 -14.36
N PHE A 4 -7.70 -1.31 -13.66
CA PHE A 4 -7.12 -1.52 -12.34
C PHE A 4 -5.61 -1.71 -12.54
N THR A 5 -4.84 -0.64 -12.34
CA THR A 5 -3.39 -0.73 -12.23
C THR A 5 -3.08 -1.33 -10.86
N GLN A 6 -2.70 -2.61 -10.87
CA GLN A 6 -2.17 -3.27 -9.68
C GLN A 6 -0.92 -2.54 -9.21
N LEU A 7 -0.72 -2.50 -7.88
CA LEU A 7 0.51 -1.96 -7.32
C LEU A 7 1.66 -2.88 -7.71
N THR A 8 2.71 -2.27 -8.25
CA THR A 8 3.97 -2.96 -8.55
C THR A 8 4.62 -3.42 -7.25
N LEU A 9 5.45 -4.47 -7.33
CA LEU A 9 6.21 -4.95 -6.17
C LEU A 9 7.04 -3.83 -5.53
N LYS A 10 7.59 -2.90 -6.34
CA LYS A 10 8.32 -1.71 -5.86
C LYS A 10 7.43 -0.81 -5.00
N GLU A 11 6.23 -0.46 -5.48
CA GLU A 11 5.29 0.37 -4.73
C GLU A 11 4.89 -0.29 -3.41
N ARG A 12 4.72 -1.61 -3.41
CA ARG A 12 4.41 -2.36 -2.17
C ARG A 12 5.55 -2.37 -1.16
N TYR A 13 6.79 -2.50 -1.62
CA TYR A 13 7.94 -2.32 -0.73
C TYR A 13 8.01 -0.90 -0.17
N GLN A 14 7.69 0.12 -0.96
CA GLN A 14 7.60 1.50 -0.47
C GLN A 14 6.50 1.63 0.61
N ILE A 15 5.32 1.05 0.39
CA ILE A 15 4.25 0.99 1.42
C ILE A 15 4.77 0.36 2.72
N SER A 16 5.46 -0.78 2.63
CA SER A 16 6.04 -1.46 3.80
C SER A 16 7.04 -0.56 4.54
N ALA A 17 7.91 0.14 3.82
CA ALA A 17 8.86 1.07 4.42
C ALA A 17 8.16 2.25 5.10
N TYR A 18 7.16 2.87 4.45
CA TYR A 18 6.42 3.99 5.01
C TYR A 18 5.61 3.61 6.26
N ILE A 19 4.98 2.43 6.27
CA ILE A 19 4.28 1.92 7.46
C ILE A 19 5.27 1.76 8.64
N LYS A 20 6.48 1.23 8.40
CA LYS A 20 7.50 1.08 9.45
C LYS A 20 7.95 2.41 10.05
N VAL A 21 7.94 3.48 9.25
CA VAL A 21 8.31 4.84 9.68
C VAL A 21 7.12 5.59 10.32
N GLY A 22 5.90 5.03 10.26
CA GLY A 22 4.72 5.59 10.90
C GLY A 22 3.90 6.55 10.03
N TYR A 23 4.07 6.52 8.71
CA TYR A 23 3.26 7.31 7.79
C TYR A 23 1.80 6.86 7.79
N THR A 24 0.88 7.80 7.61
CA THR A 24 -0.54 7.47 7.45
C THR A 24 -0.84 6.96 6.03
N GLN A 25 -1.96 6.26 5.87
CA GLN A 25 -2.41 5.81 4.53
C GLN A 25 -2.61 6.98 3.56
N ASN A 26 -2.97 8.16 4.06
CA ASN A 26 -3.12 9.38 3.26
C ASN A 26 -1.76 9.89 2.75
N ASP A 27 -0.73 9.87 3.60
CA ASP A 27 0.60 10.33 3.21
C ASP A 27 1.20 9.38 2.17
N ILE A 28 1.06 8.08 2.39
CA ILE A 28 1.49 7.03 1.45
C ILE A 28 0.81 7.19 0.09
N ALA A 29 -0.50 7.47 0.09
CA ALA A 29 -1.26 7.70 -1.13
C ALA A 29 -0.72 8.89 -1.93
N LYS A 30 -0.41 10.01 -1.26
CA LYS A 30 0.20 11.19 -1.90
C LYS A 30 1.61 10.91 -2.42
N LEU A 31 2.43 10.18 -1.66
CA LEU A 31 3.81 9.84 -2.04
C LEU A 31 3.90 8.89 -3.24
N LEU A 32 2.91 8.01 -3.43
CA LEU A 32 2.87 7.03 -4.51
C LEU A 32 1.98 7.46 -5.68
N ASP A 33 1.39 8.67 -5.62
CA ASP A 33 0.39 9.17 -6.57
C ASP A 33 -0.76 8.15 -6.80
N LYS A 34 -1.30 7.65 -5.69
CA LYS A 34 -2.43 6.70 -5.67
C LYS A 34 -3.61 7.27 -4.90
N SER A 35 -4.77 6.67 -5.10
CA SER A 35 -5.92 6.96 -4.24
C SER A 35 -5.74 6.35 -2.84
N GLN A 36 -6.20 7.04 -1.80
CA GLN A 36 -6.27 6.50 -0.45
C GLN A 36 -6.99 5.15 -0.42
N SER A 37 -8.06 5.00 -1.20
CA SER A 37 -8.82 3.75 -1.29
C SER A 37 -7.99 2.58 -1.86
N THR A 38 -7.03 2.86 -2.73
CA THR A 38 -6.09 1.85 -3.27
C THR A 38 -5.17 1.37 -2.16
N ILE A 39 -4.55 2.31 -1.43
CA ILE A 39 -3.64 2.00 -0.31
C ILE A 39 -4.37 1.27 0.81
N SER A 40 -5.59 1.69 1.15
CA SER A 40 -6.40 1.07 2.19
C SER A 40 -6.75 -0.38 1.86
N ARG A 41 -7.24 -0.64 0.63
CA ARG A 41 -7.55 -2.01 0.17
C ARG A 41 -6.31 -2.88 0.10
N GLU A 42 -5.20 -2.33 -0.37
CA GLU A 42 -3.90 -3.01 -0.42
C GLU A 42 -3.46 -3.47 0.98
N ILE A 43 -3.41 -2.53 1.94
CA ILE A 43 -3.02 -2.82 3.31
C ILE A 43 -3.99 -3.83 3.94
N SER A 44 -5.29 -3.67 3.74
CA SER A 44 -6.30 -4.58 4.30
C SER A 44 -6.15 -6.01 3.79
N ARG A 45 -5.88 -6.19 2.49
CA ARG A 45 -5.72 -7.52 1.89
C ARG A 45 -4.43 -8.21 2.33
N ASN A 46 -3.37 -7.43 2.50
CA ASN A 46 -2.01 -7.94 2.66
C ASN A 46 -1.44 -7.74 4.06
N SER A 47 -2.31 -7.44 5.04
CA SER A 47 -1.93 -7.43 6.46
C SER A 47 -2.34 -8.73 7.13
N LYS A 48 -1.37 -9.43 7.73
CA LYS A 48 -1.58 -10.59 8.61
C LYS A 48 -0.89 -10.32 9.95
N HIS A 49 -1.53 -10.68 11.06
CA HIS A 49 -0.99 -10.48 12.41
C HIS A 49 -0.51 -9.03 12.66
N ASN A 50 -1.28 -8.03 12.23
CA ASN A 50 -0.96 -6.60 12.33
C ASN A 50 0.34 -6.18 11.61
N LYS A 51 0.83 -6.98 10.66
CA LYS A 51 2.00 -6.67 9.83
C LYS A 51 1.64 -6.74 8.36
N TYR A 52 1.95 -5.68 7.63
CA TYR A 52 1.80 -5.62 6.17
C TYR A 52 2.90 -6.46 5.48
N GLN A 53 2.50 -7.32 4.54
CA GLN A 53 3.36 -8.24 3.80
C GLN A 53 3.37 -7.88 2.31
N ALA A 54 4.40 -7.15 1.86
CA ALA A 54 4.51 -6.67 0.48
C ALA A 54 4.66 -7.78 -0.59
N GLU A 55 5.14 -8.96 -0.19
CA GLU A 55 5.39 -10.10 -1.08
C GLU A 55 4.14 -10.95 -1.35
N VAL A 56 3.15 -10.89 -0.46
CA VAL A 56 1.93 -11.73 -0.52
C VAL A 56 0.80 -11.05 -1.33
N ALA A 57 1.11 -9.87 -1.90
CA ALA A 57 0.18 -8.86 -2.38
C ALA A 57 -0.09 -8.81 -3.88
#